data_AF-A0A1U7DDB3-F1
#
_entry.id   AF-A0A1U7DDB3-F1
#
_cell.length_a   1.000
_cell.length_b   1.000
_cell.length_c   1.000
_cell.angle_alpha   90.00
_cell.angle_beta   90.00
_cell.angle_gamma   90.00
#
_symmetry.space_group_name_H-M   'P 1'
#
loop_
_entity.id
_entity.type
_entity.pdbx_description
1 polymer ?
#
loop_
_entity_poly.entity_id
_entity_poly.type
_entity_poly.pdbx_seq_one_letter_code
_entity_poly.pdbx_strand_id
1 'polypeptide(L)' 'MPGDAQAARDYADLIRRDFELYIRDIQSYFRCLEAERARAFEEAREVSEEYGRFLETIDQ' A
#
# COMPACT_ATOMS: atom_id res chain seq x y z
N MET A 1 -31.53 3.32 17.30
CA MET A 1 -32.94 2.88 17.52
C MET A 1 -32.96 1.35 17.64
N PRO A 2 -34.00 0.69 18.18
CA PRO A 2 -34.08 -0.79 18.21
C PRO A 2 -34.01 -1.47 16.83
N GLY A 3 -34.02 -0.72 15.74
CA GLY A 3 -33.78 -1.21 14.37
C GLY A 3 -32.31 -1.48 14.02
N ASP A 4 -31.33 -0.86 14.68
CA ASP A 4 -29.92 -0.98 14.25
C ASP A 4 -29.31 -2.34 14.65
N ALA A 5 -29.60 -2.81 15.87
CA ALA A 5 -29.06 -4.07 16.36
C ALA A 5 -29.72 -5.30 15.74
N GLN A 6 -31.02 -5.23 15.44
CA GLN A 6 -31.71 -6.33 14.77
C GLN A 6 -31.32 -6.40 13.30
N ALA A 7 -31.28 -5.28 12.58
CA ALA A 7 -30.77 -5.25 11.21
C ALA A 7 -29.31 -5.74 11.14
N ALA A 8 -28.45 -5.35 12.10
CA ALA A 8 -27.08 -5.86 12.15
C ALA A 8 -27.01 -7.38 12.35
N ARG A 9 -27.96 -7.99 13.08
CA ARG A 9 -28.05 -9.46 13.22
C ARG A 9 -28.58 -10.10 11.94
N ASP A 10 -29.63 -9.54 11.36
CA ASP A 10 -30.28 -10.05 10.14
C ASP A 10 -29.31 -10.05 8.95
N TYR A 11 -28.39 -9.08 8.90
CA TYR A 11 -27.35 -8.96 7.86
C TYR A 11 -25.94 -9.33 8.34
N ALA A 12 -25.79 -9.95 9.51
CA ALA A 12 -24.49 -10.17 10.14
C ALA A 12 -23.49 -10.88 9.22
N ASP A 13 -23.93 -11.92 8.53
CA ASP A 13 -23.08 -12.72 7.65
C ASP A 13 -22.66 -11.93 6.39
N LEU A 14 -23.58 -11.14 5.83
CA LEU A 14 -23.29 -10.27 4.67
C LEU A 14 -22.26 -9.21 5.06
N ILE A 15 -22.52 -8.50 6.16
CA ILE A 15 -21.63 -7.45 6.66
C ILE A 15 -20.25 -8.04 6.96
N ARG A 16 -20.19 -9.16 7.67
CA ARG A 16 -18.93 -9.84 8.00
C ARG A 16 -18.14 -10.19 6.74
N ARG A 17 -18.79 -10.80 5.75
CA ARG A 17 -18.15 -11.18 4.48
C ARG A 17 -17.61 -9.95 3.75
N ASP A 18 -18.36 -8.85 3.72
CA ASP A 18 -17.91 -7.62 3.06
C ASP A 18 -16.69 -7.02 3.75
N PHE A 19 -16.63 -7.03 5.09
CA PHE A 19 -15.44 -6.62 5.82
C PHE A 19 -14.24 -7.52 5.53
N GLU A 20 -14.43 -8.85 5.50
CA GLU A 20 -13.37 -9.81 5.18
C GLU A 20 -12.83 -9.59 3.75
N LEU A 21 -13.71 -9.35 2.78
CA LEU A 21 -13.34 -9.02 1.40
C LEU A 21 -12.59 -7.69 1.33
N TYR A 22 -13.11 -6.64 1.97
CA TYR A 22 -12.47 -5.33 2.02
C TYR A 22 -11.06 -5.41 2.60
N ILE A 23 -10.89 -6.11 3.73
CA ILE A 23 -9.59 -6.28 4.40
C ILE A 23 -8.61 -7.03 3.47
N ARG A 24 -9.05 -8.10 2.81
CA ARG A 24 -8.22 -8.84 1.85
C ARG A 24 -7.76 -7.94 0.69
N ASP A 25 -8.67 -7.16 0.15
CA ASP A 25 -8.43 -6.36 -1.04
C ASP A 25 -7.52 -5.16 -0.71
N ILE A 26 -7.74 -4.48 0.42
CA ILE A 26 -6.86 -3.38 0.86
C ILE A 26 -5.46 -3.87 1.22
N GLN A 27 -5.32 -5.06 1.82
CA GLN A 27 -4.01 -5.66 2.07
C GLN A 27 -3.26 -5.98 0.77
N SER A 28 -3.98 -6.42 -0.27
CA SER A 28 -3.41 -6.67 -1.59
C SER A 28 -2.93 -5.37 -2.25
N TYR A 29 -3.73 -4.31 -2.10
CA TYR A 29 -3.37 -2.98 -2.57
C TYR A 29 -2.12 -2.43 -1.86
N PHE A 30 -2.04 -2.53 -0.53
CA PHE A 30 -0.86 -2.09 0.23
C PHE A 30 0.42 -2.83 -0.18
N ARG A 31 0.36 -4.15 -0.37
CA ARG A 31 1.53 -4.91 -0.87
C ARG A 31 2.02 -4.40 -2.22
N CYS A 32 1.10 -4.04 -3.12
CA CYS A 32 1.45 -3.46 -4.41
C CYS A 32 2.14 -2.10 -4.25
N LEU A 33 1.57 -1.21 -3.42
CA LEU A 33 2.17 0.11 -3.15
C LEU A 33 3.54 0.02 -2.48
N GLU A 34 3.72 -0.91 -1.55
CA GLU A 34 5.01 -1.13 -0.89
C GLU A 34 6.08 -1.64 -1.87
N ALA A 35 5.72 -2.54 -2.78
CA ALA A 35 6.62 -3.01 -3.82
C ALA A 35 7.03 -1.87 -4.77
N GLU A 36 6.08 -1.03 -5.18
CA GLU A 36 6.34 0.14 -6.00
C GLU A 36 7.25 1.15 -5.30
N ARG A 37 6.98 1.42 -4.03
CA ARG A 37 7.82 2.30 -3.21
C ARG A 37 9.25 1.76 -3.09
N ALA A 38 9.42 0.46 -2.87
CA ALA A 38 10.74 -0.15 -2.80
C ALA A 38 11.49 -0.03 -4.13
N ARG A 39 10.82 -0.29 -5.26
CA ARG A 39 11.41 -0.12 -6.60
C ARG A 39 11.87 1.31 -6.84
N ALA A 40 11.00 2.29 -6.60
CA ALA A 40 11.32 3.70 -6.82
C ALA A 40 12.46 4.19 -5.91
N PHE A 41 12.57 3.63 -4.70
CA PHE A 41 13.66 3.96 -3.79
C PHE A 41 15.01 3.44 -4.29
N GLU A 42 15.05 2.23 -4.85
CA GLU A 42 16.28 1.69 -5.45
C GLU A 42 16.70 2.51 -6.69
N GLU A 43 15.75 2.84 -7.57
CA GLU A 43 16.03 3.70 -8.74
C GLU A 43 16.59 5.06 -8.31
N ALA A 44 15.97 5.71 -7.31
CA ALA A 44 16.46 6.98 -6.80
C ALA A 44 17.87 6.86 -6.20
N ARG A 45 18.18 5.73 -5.55
CA ARG A 45 19.51 5.46 -5.01
C ARG A 45 20.53 5.32 -6.14
N GLU A 46 20.27 4.47 -7.13
CA GLU A 46 21.17 4.25 -8.28
C GLU A 46 21.50 5.58 -8.98
N VAL A 47 20.47 6.37 -9.29
CA VAL A 47 20.64 7.69 -9.94
C VAL A 47 21.44 8.66 -9.07
N SER A 48 21.23 8.65 -7.75
CA SER A 48 21.98 9.51 -6.83
C SER A 48 23.45 9.11 -6.76
N GLU A 49 23.76 7.81 -6.76
CA GLU A 49 25.12 7.30 -6.79
C GLU A 49 25.82 7.62 -8.12
N GLU A 50 25.11 7.51 -9.25
CA GLU A 50 25.60 7.95 -10.56
C GLU A 50 25.92 9.44 -10.60
N TYR A 51 25.02 10.27 -10.07
CA TYR A 51 25.24 11.70 -9.99
C TYR A 51 26.45 12.04 -9.09
N GLY A 52 26.62 11.33 -7.98
CA GLY A 52 27.81 11.46 -7.12
C GLY A 52 29.12 11.20 -7.87
N ARG A 53 29.18 10.09 -8.63
CA ARG A 53 30.36 9.77 -9.48
C ARG A 53 30.61 10.81 -10.57
N PHE A 54 29.54 11.38 -11.14
CA PHE A 54 29.66 12.46 -12.11
C PHE A 54 30.29 13.70 -11.48
N LEU A 55 29.85 14.10 -10.29
CA LEU A 55 30.43 15.24 -9.55
C LEU A 55 31.93 15.02 -9.27
N GLU A 56 32.32 13.83 -8.84
CA GLU A 56 33.74 13.47 -8.63
C GLU A 56 34.58 13.60 -9.91
N THR A 57 33.98 13.39 -11.08
CA THR A 57 34.67 13.50 -12.37
C THR A 57 34.91 14.96 -12.77
N ILE A 58 33.99 15.87 -12.44
CA ILE A 58 34.10 17.29 -12.82
C ILE A 58 34.85 18.14 -11.79
N ASP A 59 35.02 17.65 -10.56
CA ASP A 59 35.81 18.30 -9.50
C ASP A 59 37.33 18.05 -9.63
N GLN A 60 37.79 17.38 -10.69
CA GLN A 60 39.22 17.20 -11.06
C GLN A 60 39.70 18.30 -12.02
#